data_AF-A0AB38WZZ0-F1
#
_entry.id   AF-A0AB38WZZ0-F1
#
_cell.length_a   1.000
_cell.length_b   1.000
_cell.length_c   1.000
_cell.angle_alpha   90.00
_cell.angle_beta   90.00
_cell.angle_gamma   90.00
#
_symmetry.space_group_name_H-M   'P 1'
#
loop_
_entity.id
_entity.type
_entity.pdbx_description
1 polymer ?
#
loop_
_entity_poly.entity_id
_entity_poly.type
_entity_poly.pdbx_seq_one_letter_code
_entity_poly.pdbx_strand_id
1 'polypeptide(L)'
;MRKFSRSAPLLATMAFALAACDKPLDLDMRGAFGNAPSTAEAARNATAPRPQPDARGIISYPGYQVAVAERGDTVGSLARRIGADPGEIARFNGVQTGDPLRKGEIIALPGRVAEPLGGPIQSPSGVDIGSIADGAIRRADSQTVTATALPPATPGTATAPAQVGAEPVRHKVERGETAFSIARLYNVSIRSLADWNGLGPDFAVREGQFLLIPVALPGEKTEPFDEADVVAVTPPGAGMMIRMEPEMISEIDAYRRTLDDVPTRPEAMRRILADFLEAWREDID
;
A
#
# COMPACT_ATOMS: atom_id res chain seq x y z
N MET A 1 89.86 -14.44 -13.72
CA MET A 1 88.65 -13.58 -13.66
C MET A 1 87.54 -14.37 -14.36
N ARG A 2 86.37 -14.71 -13.82
CA ARG A 2 85.52 -14.16 -12.74
C ARG A 2 84.96 -15.31 -11.88
N LYS A 3 84.76 -15.02 -10.60
CA LYS A 3 84.05 -15.84 -9.59
C LYS A 3 82.53 -15.66 -9.76
N PHE A 4 81.72 -16.62 -9.31
CA PHE A 4 80.41 -16.50 -8.63
C PHE A 4 79.82 -17.93 -8.52
N SER A 5 80.08 -18.66 -7.44
CA SER A 5 79.36 -18.73 -6.16
C SER A 5 78.00 -19.44 -6.20
N ARG A 6 78.05 -20.72 -5.77
CA ARG A 6 77.09 -21.52 -5.00
C ARG A 6 75.85 -20.80 -4.44
N SER A 7 74.65 -21.38 -4.61
CA SER A 7 73.90 -22.16 -3.59
C SER A 7 72.40 -22.29 -3.95
N ALA A 8 71.91 -23.53 -4.09
CA ALA A 8 70.49 -23.88 -3.90
C ALA A 8 70.20 -24.03 -2.37
N PRO A 9 68.96 -24.26 -1.85
CA PRO A 9 67.66 -24.56 -2.50
C PRO A 9 66.38 -23.93 -1.83
N LEU A 10 65.20 -24.26 -2.38
CA LEU A 10 63.88 -24.48 -1.74
C LEU A 10 63.43 -23.59 -0.55
N LEU A 11 62.42 -22.74 -0.75
CA LEU A 11 61.25 -22.59 0.14
C LEU A 11 60.23 -21.55 -0.38
N ALA A 12 58.94 -21.83 -0.13
CA ALA A 12 57.78 -20.94 -0.19
C ALA A 12 57.14 -20.64 -1.56
N THR A 13 56.48 -21.65 -2.12
CA THR A 13 55.19 -21.48 -2.80
C THR A 13 54.12 -21.04 -1.80
N MET A 14 53.95 -19.74 -1.54
CA MET A 14 52.70 -19.20 -0.97
C MET A 14 52.63 -17.68 -1.14
N ALA A 15 52.14 -17.23 -2.29
CA ALA A 15 51.72 -15.85 -2.49
C ALA A 15 50.56 -15.80 -3.49
N PHE A 16 49.45 -16.46 -3.14
CA PHE A 16 48.13 -16.04 -3.65
C PHE A 16 47.70 -14.86 -2.78
N ALA A 17 48.19 -13.67 -3.13
CA ALA A 17 47.68 -12.43 -2.55
C ALA A 17 46.22 -12.28 -2.98
N LEU A 18 45.33 -12.25 -1.99
CA LEU A 18 43.91 -11.97 -2.13
C LEU A 18 43.71 -10.66 -2.89
N ALA A 19 43.34 -10.75 -4.16
CA ALA A 19 42.67 -9.69 -4.89
C ALA A 19 41.20 -10.10 -5.05
N ALA A 20 40.43 -9.97 -3.97
CA ALA A 20 38.99 -10.22 -3.98
C ALA A 20 38.28 -9.14 -3.16
N CYS A 21 37.77 -8.16 -3.90
CA CYS A 21 36.57 -7.37 -3.65
C CYS A 21 36.44 -6.56 -2.34
N ASP A 22 36.56 -5.24 -2.52
CA ASP A 22 36.25 -4.14 -1.61
C ASP A 22 34.73 -3.95 -1.38
N LYS A 23 34.01 -5.05 -1.09
CA LYS A 23 32.57 -5.01 -0.76
C LYS A 23 32.37 -5.51 0.68
N PRO A 24 31.60 -4.80 1.52
CA PRO A 24 31.25 -5.30 2.85
C PRO A 24 30.55 -6.66 2.70
N LEU A 25 30.98 -7.64 3.50
CA LEU A 25 30.37 -8.96 3.55
C LEU A 25 28.91 -8.82 3.99
N ASP A 26 27.98 -8.96 3.06
CA ASP A 26 26.55 -9.06 3.35
C ASP A 26 26.30 -10.40 4.06
N LEU A 27 26.07 -10.33 5.37
CA LEU A 27 25.74 -11.49 6.21
C LEU A 27 24.30 -11.98 5.96
N ASP A 28 23.49 -11.27 5.16
CA ASP A 28 22.26 -11.83 4.60
C ASP A 28 22.62 -12.65 3.35
N MET A 29 22.78 -13.96 3.53
CA MET A 29 23.01 -14.95 2.46
C MET A 29 21.92 -14.99 1.37
N ARG A 30 20.93 -14.09 1.42
CA ARG A 30 19.90 -13.85 0.40
C ARG A 30 20.46 -13.32 -0.92
N GLY A 31 21.62 -12.68 -0.92
CA GLY A 31 22.32 -12.22 -2.15
C GLY A 31 23.33 -13.23 -2.74
N ALA A 32 23.75 -14.23 -1.96
CA ALA A 32 24.84 -15.15 -2.35
C ALA A 32 24.40 -16.25 -3.34
N PHE A 33 23.11 -16.52 -3.44
CA PHE A 33 22.53 -17.37 -4.49
C PHE A 33 21.99 -16.45 -5.58
N GLY A 34 22.77 -16.27 -6.65
CA GLY A 34 22.57 -15.28 -7.72
C GLY A 34 21.29 -15.37 -8.56
N ASN A 35 20.17 -15.85 -7.99
CA ASN A 35 18.83 -15.89 -8.57
C ASN A 35 17.69 -15.79 -7.52
N ALA A 36 17.95 -15.42 -6.27
CA ALA A 36 16.86 -15.19 -5.31
C ALA A 36 16.04 -13.96 -5.76
N PRO A 37 14.70 -14.05 -5.92
CA PRO A 37 13.89 -12.92 -6.37
C PRO A 37 13.81 -11.83 -5.27
N SER A 38 14.78 -10.92 -5.26
CA SER A 38 14.81 -9.78 -4.34
C SER A 38 13.86 -8.68 -4.83
N THR A 39 12.89 -8.30 -4.01
CA THR A 39 12.03 -7.13 -4.24
C THR A 39 12.68 -5.82 -3.82
N ALA A 40 13.92 -5.85 -3.33
CA ALA A 40 14.62 -4.69 -2.78
C ALA A 40 14.92 -3.61 -3.83
N GLU A 41 15.06 -3.97 -5.11
CA GLU A 41 15.32 -3.00 -6.18
C GLU A 41 14.03 -2.26 -6.61
N ALA A 42 12.89 -2.95 -6.67
CA ALA A 42 11.59 -2.34 -6.96
C ALA A 42 11.09 -1.43 -5.80
N ALA A 43 11.54 -1.68 -4.58
CA ALA A 43 11.26 -0.84 -3.41
C ALA A 43 11.95 0.53 -3.47
N ARG A 44 12.97 0.72 -4.33
CA ARG A 44 13.76 1.95 -4.40
C ARG A 44 13.14 3.03 -5.27
N ASN A 45 12.07 2.78 -6.03
CA ASN A 45 11.55 3.81 -6.92
C ASN A 45 10.61 4.75 -6.16
N ALA A 46 11.01 6.03 -6.02
CA ALA A 46 10.11 7.05 -5.53
C ALA A 46 8.97 7.26 -6.55
N THR A 47 7.74 7.05 -6.09
CA THR A 47 6.53 7.33 -6.86
C THR A 47 5.99 8.68 -6.45
N ALA A 48 5.46 9.45 -7.41
CA ALA A 48 4.72 10.66 -7.09
C ALA A 48 3.60 10.38 -6.05
N PRO A 49 3.20 11.36 -5.22
CA PRO A 49 2.05 11.19 -4.34
C PRO A 49 0.75 11.14 -5.14
N ARG A 50 -0.23 10.37 -4.66
CA ARG A 50 -1.58 10.34 -5.23
C ARG A 50 -2.23 11.72 -5.06
N PRO A 51 -2.83 12.30 -6.12
CA PRO A 51 -3.62 13.52 -6.00
C PRO A 51 -4.71 13.41 -4.94
N GLN A 52 -5.03 14.53 -4.27
CA GLN A 52 -6.10 14.54 -3.28
C GLN A 52 -7.48 14.48 -3.97
N PRO A 53 -8.41 13.65 -3.47
CA PRO A 53 -9.76 13.60 -3.99
C PRO A 53 -10.56 14.87 -3.64
N ASP A 54 -11.61 15.13 -4.42
CA ASP A 54 -12.59 16.19 -4.14
C ASP A 54 -13.41 15.92 -2.86
N ALA A 55 -14.30 16.84 -2.50
CA ALA A 55 -15.16 16.72 -1.31
C ALA A 55 -16.09 15.48 -1.31
N ARG A 56 -16.30 14.83 -2.47
CA ARG A 56 -17.09 13.59 -2.60
C ARG A 56 -16.21 12.35 -2.73
N GLY A 57 -14.89 12.49 -2.76
CA GLY A 57 -13.96 11.40 -2.96
C GLY A 57 -13.53 11.17 -4.42
N ILE A 58 -13.87 12.04 -5.37
CA ILE A 58 -13.57 11.83 -6.81
C ILE A 58 -12.19 12.39 -7.16
N ILE A 59 -11.42 11.64 -7.94
CA ILE A 59 -10.19 12.08 -8.60
C ILE A 59 -10.44 12.04 -10.11
N SER A 60 -10.29 13.20 -10.77
CA SER A 60 -10.51 13.36 -12.21
C SER A 60 -9.20 13.40 -12.98
N TYR A 61 -9.02 12.47 -13.91
CA TYR A 61 -7.95 12.45 -14.90
C TYR A 61 -8.47 12.88 -16.28
N PRO A 62 -7.59 13.20 -17.26
CA PRO A 62 -8.02 13.60 -18.61
C PRO A 62 -8.90 12.57 -19.32
N GLY A 63 -8.65 11.26 -19.11
CA GLY A 63 -9.38 10.18 -19.76
C GLY A 63 -10.43 9.45 -18.92
N TYR A 64 -10.39 9.56 -17.59
CA TYR A 64 -11.25 8.78 -16.70
C TYR A 64 -11.40 9.44 -15.32
N GLN A 65 -12.35 8.95 -14.54
CA GLN A 65 -12.52 9.34 -13.14
C GLN A 65 -12.48 8.10 -12.25
N VAL A 66 -12.02 8.31 -11.02
CA VAL A 66 -12.09 7.31 -9.97
C VAL A 66 -12.70 7.91 -8.71
N ALA A 67 -13.31 7.08 -7.89
CA ALA A 67 -13.81 7.46 -6.58
C ALA A 67 -13.01 6.74 -5.49
N VAL A 68 -12.70 7.46 -4.41
CA VAL A 68 -11.99 6.99 -3.23
C VAL A 68 -13.01 6.68 -2.13
N ALA A 69 -13.02 5.42 -1.70
CA ALA A 69 -13.91 4.94 -0.66
C ALA A 69 -13.53 5.48 0.73
N GLU A 70 -14.53 5.78 1.54
CA GLU A 70 -14.36 6.14 2.95
C GLU A 70 -14.51 4.91 3.86
N ARG A 71 -14.21 5.09 5.14
CA ARG A 71 -14.33 4.00 6.12
C ARG A 71 -15.81 3.63 6.28
N GLY A 72 -16.14 2.37 6.04
CA GLY A 72 -17.49 1.84 6.18
C GLY A 72 -18.36 2.00 4.93
N ASP A 73 -17.78 2.46 3.82
CA ASP A 73 -18.48 2.51 2.55
C ASP A 73 -18.78 1.12 1.99
N THR A 74 -19.89 1.02 1.26
CA THR A 74 -20.13 -0.03 0.27
C THR A 74 -20.11 0.59 -1.12
N VAL A 75 -20.03 -0.22 -2.16
CA VAL A 75 -20.18 0.26 -3.55
C VAL A 75 -21.48 1.05 -3.71
N GLY A 76 -22.56 0.60 -3.08
CA GLY A 76 -23.85 1.27 -3.09
C GLY A 76 -23.90 2.58 -2.32
N SER A 77 -23.22 2.72 -1.17
CA SER A 77 -23.14 4.02 -0.47
C SER A 77 -22.25 5.01 -1.21
N LEU A 78 -21.10 4.54 -1.72
CA LEU A 78 -20.17 5.33 -2.52
C LEU A 78 -20.84 5.89 -3.78
N ALA A 79 -21.53 5.04 -4.55
CA ALA A 79 -22.23 5.46 -5.75
C ALA A 79 -23.27 6.54 -5.47
N ARG A 80 -24.06 6.38 -4.40
CA ARG A 80 -25.03 7.39 -3.96
C ARG A 80 -24.36 8.70 -3.52
N ARG A 81 -23.22 8.61 -2.82
CA ARG A 81 -22.42 9.76 -2.36
C ARG A 81 -21.93 10.60 -3.54
N ILE A 82 -21.49 9.96 -4.61
CA ILE A 82 -21.00 10.66 -5.81
C ILE A 82 -22.12 11.02 -6.81
N GLY A 83 -23.30 10.41 -6.69
CA GLY A 83 -24.45 10.64 -7.59
C GLY A 83 -24.42 9.78 -8.86
N ALA A 84 -23.89 8.56 -8.76
CA ALA A 84 -23.78 7.60 -9.87
C ALA A 84 -24.65 6.34 -9.61
N ASP A 85 -24.90 5.55 -10.67
CA ASP A 85 -25.67 4.31 -10.55
C ASP A 85 -24.84 3.20 -9.86
N PRO A 86 -25.32 2.64 -8.74
CA PRO A 86 -24.56 1.61 -8.02
C PRO A 86 -24.42 0.30 -8.80
N GLY A 87 -25.43 -0.07 -9.60
CA GLY A 87 -25.40 -1.31 -10.38
C GLY A 87 -24.40 -1.23 -11.54
N GLU A 88 -24.29 -0.07 -12.18
CA GLU A 88 -23.32 0.19 -13.24
C GLU A 88 -21.88 0.17 -12.71
N ILE A 89 -21.61 0.87 -11.60
CA ILE A 89 -20.30 0.87 -10.94
C ILE A 89 -19.91 -0.54 -10.51
N ALA A 90 -20.84 -1.28 -9.91
CA ALA A 90 -20.63 -2.66 -9.48
C ALA A 90 -20.21 -3.57 -10.65
N ARG A 91 -20.97 -3.54 -11.75
CA ARG A 91 -20.67 -4.31 -12.98
C ARG A 91 -19.35 -3.91 -13.62
N PHE A 92 -19.04 -2.61 -13.63
CA PHE A 92 -17.81 -2.10 -14.22
C PHE A 92 -16.56 -2.60 -13.48
N ASN A 93 -16.61 -2.63 -12.15
CA ASN A 93 -15.47 -3.01 -11.29
C ASN A 93 -15.46 -4.50 -10.91
N GLY A 94 -16.43 -5.30 -11.36
CA GLY A 94 -16.53 -6.72 -11.01
C GLY A 94 -16.86 -6.98 -9.54
N VAL A 95 -17.60 -6.07 -8.90
CA VAL A 95 -17.99 -6.13 -7.48
C VAL A 95 -19.52 -6.09 -7.34
N GLN A 96 -20.04 -6.34 -6.14
CA GLN A 96 -21.47 -6.21 -5.84
C GLN A 96 -21.78 -4.89 -5.13
N THR A 97 -23.03 -4.40 -5.25
CA THR A 97 -23.44 -3.14 -4.63
C THR A 97 -23.38 -3.16 -3.09
N GLY A 98 -23.53 -4.34 -2.49
CA GLY A 98 -23.41 -4.57 -1.05
C GLY A 98 -21.99 -4.84 -0.57
N ASP A 99 -21.01 -4.94 -1.46
CA ASP A 99 -19.64 -5.27 -1.07
C ASP A 99 -19.04 -4.14 -0.21
N PRO A 100 -18.46 -4.46 0.95
CA PRO A 100 -17.78 -3.47 1.77
C PRO A 100 -16.48 -3.02 1.09
N LEU A 101 -16.21 -1.72 1.14
CA LEU A 101 -15.02 -1.09 0.61
C LEU A 101 -14.05 -0.73 1.74
N ARG A 102 -12.75 -0.89 1.49
CA ARG A 102 -11.71 -0.46 2.42
C ARG A 102 -11.57 1.05 2.35
N LYS A 103 -11.13 1.65 3.46
CA LYS A 103 -10.82 3.08 3.49
C LYS A 103 -9.68 3.37 2.50
N GLY A 104 -9.89 4.32 1.60
CA GLY A 104 -8.91 4.73 0.61
C GLY A 104 -8.91 3.87 -0.66
N GLU A 105 -9.76 2.84 -0.72
CA GLU A 105 -9.91 1.95 -1.87
C GLU A 105 -10.41 2.72 -3.08
N ILE A 106 -9.81 2.44 -4.25
CA ILE A 106 -10.17 3.11 -5.48
C ILE A 106 -11.21 2.29 -6.24
N ILE A 107 -12.28 2.96 -6.65
CA ILE A 107 -13.33 2.44 -7.52
C ILE A 107 -13.31 3.22 -8.83
N ALA A 108 -13.12 2.53 -9.95
CA ALA A 108 -13.14 3.16 -11.25
C ALA A 108 -14.57 3.49 -11.68
N LEU A 109 -14.78 4.64 -12.31
CA LEU A 109 -16.10 5.06 -12.76
C LEU A 109 -16.27 4.74 -14.26
N PRO A 110 -17.43 4.19 -14.68
CA PRO A 110 -17.70 3.85 -16.09
C PRO A 110 -17.86 5.10 -16.97
N GLY A 111 -18.30 6.22 -16.38
CA GLY A 111 -18.46 7.50 -17.04
C GLY A 111 -18.05 8.66 -16.12
N ARG A 112 -18.13 9.87 -16.66
CA ARG A 112 -17.87 11.09 -15.88
C ARG A 112 -19.09 11.47 -15.06
N VAL A 113 -18.88 11.69 -13.78
CA VAL A 113 -19.86 12.27 -12.85
C VAL A 113 -19.69 13.79 -12.88
N ALA A 114 -20.81 14.53 -12.74
CA ALA A 114 -20.82 16.00 -12.76
C ALA A 114 -19.81 16.59 -11.77
N GLU A 115 -18.95 17.50 -12.25
CA GLU A 115 -17.82 18.08 -11.52
C GLU A 115 -18.20 19.40 -10.83
N PRO A 116 -17.72 19.66 -9.59
CA PRO A 116 -17.64 21.02 -9.06
C PRO A 116 -16.45 21.77 -9.68
N LEU A 117 -16.43 23.09 -9.55
CA LEU A 117 -15.39 24.00 -10.05
C LEU A 117 -13.97 23.48 -9.74
N GLY A 118 -13.19 23.15 -10.79
CA GLY A 118 -11.82 22.63 -10.64
C GLY A 118 -11.29 21.86 -11.86
N GLY A 119 -12.16 21.29 -12.70
CA GLY A 119 -11.79 20.62 -13.95
C GLY A 119 -10.91 19.37 -13.76
N PRO A 120 -10.60 18.63 -14.84
CA PRO A 120 -9.71 17.48 -14.77
C PRO A 120 -8.27 17.89 -14.45
N ILE A 121 -7.54 17.02 -13.73
CA ILE A 121 -6.09 17.17 -13.48
C ILE A 121 -5.37 17.26 -14.83
N GLN A 122 -4.55 18.29 -15.01
CA GLN A 122 -3.73 18.48 -16.19
C GLN A 122 -2.39 17.74 -16.01
N SER A 123 -2.05 16.88 -16.96
CA SER A 123 -0.78 16.16 -16.98
C SER A 123 0.40 17.15 -17.06
N PRO A 124 1.55 16.88 -16.39
CA PRO A 124 2.72 17.78 -16.36
C PRO A 124 3.38 17.97 -17.73
N SER A 125 3.12 17.07 -18.69
CA SER A 125 3.39 17.31 -20.10
C SER A 125 2.40 18.37 -20.62
N GLY A 126 2.73 19.64 -20.35
CA GLY A 126 1.94 20.84 -20.63
C GLY A 126 1.64 21.08 -22.10
N VAL A 127 0.88 20.17 -22.69
CA VAL A 127 0.19 20.39 -23.96
C VAL A 127 -1.11 21.09 -23.60
N ASP A 128 -1.04 22.41 -23.46
CA ASP A 128 -2.21 23.25 -23.29
C ASP A 128 -3.04 23.19 -24.58
N ILE A 129 -4.02 22.29 -24.59
CA ILE A 129 -4.94 22.07 -25.71
C ILE A 129 -5.65 23.38 -26.08
N GLY A 130 -5.84 24.29 -25.11
CA GLY A 130 -6.35 25.64 -25.35
C GLY A 130 -5.42 26.42 -26.28
N SER A 131 -4.11 26.43 -26.00
CA SER A 131 -3.11 27.12 -26.85
C SER A 131 -2.96 26.49 -28.25
N ILE A 132 -3.12 25.16 -28.38
CA ILE A 132 -3.05 24.45 -29.66
C ILE A 132 -4.32 24.68 -30.48
N ALA A 133 -5.49 24.63 -29.85
CA ALA A 133 -6.76 24.94 -30.48
C ALA A 133 -6.80 26.42 -30.92
N ASP A 134 -6.34 27.34 -30.08
CA ASP A 134 -6.30 28.77 -30.40
C ASP A 134 -5.30 29.06 -31.53
N GLY A 135 -4.16 28.35 -31.56
CA GLY A 135 -3.21 28.38 -32.67
C GLY A 135 -3.71 27.73 -33.96
N ALA A 136 -4.64 26.77 -33.89
CA ALA A 136 -5.27 26.14 -35.05
C ALA A 136 -6.41 27.01 -35.61
N ILE A 137 -7.23 27.62 -34.75
CA ILE A 137 -8.29 28.56 -35.12
C ILE A 137 -7.69 29.80 -35.78
N ARG A 138 -6.62 30.39 -35.21
CA ARG A 138 -5.92 31.53 -35.84
C ARG A 138 -5.27 31.20 -37.20
N ARG A 139 -4.94 29.93 -37.46
CA ARG A 139 -4.49 29.47 -38.79
C ARG A 139 -5.64 29.16 -39.74
N ALA A 140 -6.83 28.83 -39.21
CA ALA A 140 -8.03 28.59 -39.99
C ALA A 140 -8.81 29.89 -40.33
N ASP A 141 -8.55 30.99 -39.63
CA ASP A 141 -9.21 32.31 -39.81
C ASP A 141 -8.80 33.05 -41.11
N SER A 142 -8.26 32.34 -42.10
CA SER A 142 -8.21 32.83 -43.49
C SER A 142 -9.53 32.58 -44.23
N GLN A 143 -10.57 32.09 -43.55
CA GLN A 143 -11.91 31.93 -44.13
C GLN A 143 -12.94 32.60 -43.22
N THR A 144 -13.46 33.73 -43.69
CA THR A 144 -14.51 34.52 -43.05
C THR A 144 -15.75 33.66 -42.77
N VAL A 145 -16.01 33.35 -41.50
CA VAL A 145 -17.31 32.84 -41.04
C VAL A 145 -17.87 33.85 -40.06
N THR A 146 -18.99 34.48 -40.42
CA THR A 146 -19.73 35.41 -39.56
C THR A 146 -20.44 34.62 -38.46
N ALA A 147 -19.86 34.58 -37.26
CA ALA A 147 -20.52 34.07 -36.07
C ALA A 147 -21.05 35.23 -35.22
N THR A 148 -22.36 35.21 -34.92
CA THR A 148 -23.01 36.15 -34.00
C THR A 148 -22.50 35.91 -32.58
N ALA A 149 -21.89 36.92 -31.96
CA ALA A 149 -21.28 36.84 -30.64
C ALA A 149 -22.33 36.80 -29.52
N LEU A 150 -22.25 35.80 -28.63
CA LEU A 150 -22.86 35.84 -27.29
C LEU A 150 -22.00 36.70 -26.34
N PRO A 151 -22.60 37.34 -25.31
CA PRO A 151 -21.89 38.23 -24.41
C PRO A 151 -20.80 37.49 -23.60
N PRO A 152 -19.65 38.14 -23.32
CA PRO A 152 -18.54 37.54 -22.61
C PRO A 152 -18.89 37.27 -21.14
N ALA A 153 -18.60 36.06 -20.68
CA ALA A 153 -18.70 35.71 -19.26
C ALA A 153 -17.66 36.51 -18.45
N THR A 154 -18.11 37.09 -17.34
CA THR A 154 -17.31 37.89 -16.41
C THR A 154 -16.20 37.03 -15.79
N PRO A 155 -14.92 37.43 -15.84
CA PRO A 155 -13.84 36.71 -15.17
C PRO A 155 -13.88 37.04 -13.67
N GLY A 156 -14.34 36.07 -12.87
CA GLY A 156 -14.34 36.19 -11.42
C GLY A 156 -14.78 34.90 -10.75
N THR A 157 -13.82 34.04 -10.40
CA THR A 157 -13.57 33.52 -9.04
C THR A 157 -12.35 32.58 -9.14
N ALA A 158 -11.43 32.71 -8.19
CA ALA A 158 -10.12 32.06 -8.15
C ALA A 158 -10.17 30.56 -8.52
N THR A 159 -9.45 30.21 -9.58
CA THR A 159 -9.09 28.84 -9.93
C THR A 159 -8.32 28.22 -8.77
N ALA A 160 -8.88 27.19 -8.14
CA ALA A 160 -8.13 26.30 -7.25
C ALA A 160 -6.90 25.79 -8.02
N PRO A 161 -5.71 25.68 -7.39
CA PRO A 161 -4.50 25.27 -8.08
C PRO A 161 -4.74 23.90 -8.75
N ALA A 162 -4.70 23.88 -10.08
CA ALA A 162 -4.76 22.66 -10.87
C ALA A 162 -3.67 21.73 -10.33
N GLN A 163 -4.09 20.61 -9.75
CA GLN A 163 -3.17 19.66 -9.12
C GLN A 163 -2.32 19.05 -10.23
N VAL A 164 -1.06 19.47 -10.35
CA VAL A 164 -0.12 18.91 -11.33
C VAL A 164 0.29 17.53 -10.83
N GLY A 165 -0.35 16.48 -11.34
CA GLY A 165 -0.04 15.09 -11.03
C GLY A 165 0.36 14.36 -12.29
N ALA A 166 1.44 13.58 -12.24
CA ALA A 166 1.78 12.70 -13.34
C ALA A 166 0.65 11.67 -13.53
N GLU A 167 0.17 11.53 -14.77
CA GLU A 167 -1.01 10.71 -15.07
C GLU A 167 -0.69 9.23 -14.78
N PRO A 168 -1.36 8.61 -13.80
CA PRO A 168 -1.13 7.21 -13.46
C PRO A 168 -1.74 6.31 -14.53
N VAL A 169 -1.12 5.16 -14.74
CA VAL A 169 -1.61 4.14 -15.67
C VAL A 169 -2.72 3.36 -14.98
N ARG A 170 -3.88 3.23 -15.62
CA ARG A 170 -4.97 2.39 -15.12
C ARG A 170 -4.81 0.97 -15.66
N HIS A 171 -4.66 -0.01 -14.78
CA HIS A 171 -4.59 -1.43 -15.13
C HIS A 171 -5.80 -2.18 -14.60
N LYS A 172 -6.32 -3.12 -15.39
CA LYS A 172 -7.39 -4.02 -14.98
C LYS A 172 -6.75 -5.37 -14.64
N VAL A 173 -6.95 -5.82 -13.41
CA VAL A 173 -6.39 -7.08 -12.91
C VAL A 173 -6.97 -8.24 -13.73
N GLU A 174 -6.09 -9.00 -14.37
CA GLU A 174 -6.43 -10.21 -15.10
C GLU A 174 -6.40 -11.44 -14.19
N ARG A 175 -6.97 -12.55 -14.69
CA ARG A 175 -7.02 -13.82 -13.95
C ARG A 175 -5.61 -14.31 -13.65
N GLY A 176 -5.33 -14.54 -12.36
CA GLY A 176 -4.04 -15.04 -11.88
C GLY A 176 -2.98 -13.97 -11.64
N GLU A 177 -3.29 -12.69 -11.86
CA GLU A 177 -2.40 -11.59 -11.47
C GLU A 177 -2.48 -11.31 -9.96
N THR A 178 -1.37 -10.83 -9.42
CA THR A 178 -1.25 -10.40 -8.02
C THR A 178 -0.69 -8.98 -7.97
N ALA A 179 -0.87 -8.28 -6.85
CA ALA A 179 -0.21 -6.98 -6.65
C ALA A 179 1.32 -7.08 -6.85
N PHE A 180 1.93 -8.22 -6.51
CA PHE A 180 3.36 -8.48 -6.72
C PHE A 180 3.75 -8.58 -8.20
N SER A 181 2.99 -9.32 -9.01
CA SER A 181 3.30 -9.47 -10.44
C SER A 181 3.07 -8.15 -11.19
N ILE A 182 2.01 -7.43 -10.84
CA ILE A 182 1.69 -6.12 -11.43
C ILE A 182 2.76 -5.09 -11.04
N ALA A 183 3.14 -5.02 -9.77
CA ALA A 183 4.18 -4.10 -9.31
C ALA A 183 5.51 -4.30 -10.06
N ARG A 184 5.89 -5.56 -10.30
CA ARG A 184 7.08 -5.90 -11.10
C ARG A 184 6.94 -5.52 -12.56
N LEU A 185 5.78 -5.78 -13.17
CA LEU A 185 5.52 -5.45 -14.57
C LEU A 185 5.71 -3.94 -14.84
N TYR A 186 5.27 -3.10 -13.91
CA TYR A 186 5.35 -1.66 -14.03
C TYR A 186 6.55 -1.03 -13.32
N ASN A 187 7.45 -1.84 -12.76
CA ASN A 187 8.63 -1.39 -12.01
C ASN A 187 8.28 -0.38 -10.88
N VAL A 188 7.21 -0.66 -10.14
CA VAL A 188 6.77 0.13 -8.98
C VAL A 188 6.93 -0.68 -7.70
N SER A 189 7.08 -0.01 -6.56
CA SER A 189 7.07 -0.71 -5.28
C SER A 189 5.67 -1.22 -4.96
N ILE A 190 5.56 -2.41 -4.36
CA ILE A 190 4.26 -2.96 -3.95
C ILE A 190 3.59 -2.08 -2.89
N ARG A 191 4.39 -1.44 -2.03
CA ARG A 191 3.91 -0.52 -1.01
C ARG A 191 3.29 0.72 -1.64
N SER A 192 3.99 1.35 -2.60
CA SER A 192 3.45 2.47 -3.37
C SER A 192 2.17 2.09 -4.08
N LEU A 193 2.10 0.90 -4.71
CA LEU A 193 0.90 0.41 -5.36
C LEU A 193 -0.27 0.25 -4.38
N ALA A 194 0.01 -0.29 -3.19
CA ALA A 194 -0.98 -0.46 -2.13
C ALA A 194 -1.47 0.87 -1.57
N ASP A 195 -0.57 1.79 -1.28
CA ASP A 195 -0.87 3.12 -0.74
C ASP A 195 -1.70 3.93 -1.74
N TRP A 196 -1.40 3.81 -3.04
CA TRP A 196 -2.18 4.45 -4.09
C TRP A 196 -3.60 3.89 -4.21
N ASN A 197 -3.77 2.57 -4.08
CA ASN A 197 -5.06 1.91 -4.32
C ASN A 197 -5.85 1.59 -3.05
N GLY A 198 -5.33 1.89 -1.86
CA GLY A 198 -5.93 1.51 -0.59
C GLY A 198 -5.99 0.00 -0.38
N LEU A 199 -4.99 -0.75 -0.87
CA LEU A 199 -4.93 -2.20 -0.66
C LEU A 199 -4.66 -2.51 0.82
N GLY A 200 -5.17 -3.65 1.26
CA GLY A 200 -4.94 -4.16 2.61
C GLY A 200 -3.48 -4.59 2.85
N PRO A 201 -3.13 -4.92 4.10
CA PRO A 201 -1.79 -5.40 4.45
C PRO A 201 -1.43 -6.75 3.79
N ASP A 202 -2.44 -7.46 3.31
CA ASP A 202 -2.35 -8.71 2.55
C ASP A 202 -2.11 -8.47 1.04
N PHE A 203 -2.16 -7.21 0.58
CA PHE A 203 -2.02 -6.84 -0.82
C PHE A 203 -2.99 -7.59 -1.76
N ALA A 204 -4.15 -8.00 -1.23
CA ALA A 204 -5.12 -8.78 -1.98
C ALA A 204 -5.78 -7.92 -3.06
N VAL A 205 -5.75 -8.45 -4.29
CA VAL A 205 -6.39 -7.90 -5.48
C VAL A 205 -7.43 -8.87 -6.01
N ARG A 206 -8.48 -8.35 -6.63
CA ARG A 206 -9.57 -9.16 -7.20
C ARG A 206 -9.48 -9.18 -8.72
N GLU A 207 -9.86 -10.29 -9.34
CA GLU A 207 -9.99 -10.37 -10.79
C GLU A 207 -10.99 -9.31 -11.29
N GLY A 208 -10.59 -8.54 -12.31
CA GLY A 208 -11.39 -7.46 -12.87
C GLY A 208 -11.33 -6.13 -12.10
N GLN A 209 -10.64 -6.07 -10.97
CA GLN A 209 -10.40 -4.83 -10.23
C GLN A 209 -9.55 -3.85 -11.04
N PHE A 210 -9.87 -2.57 -10.99
CA PHE A 210 -9.01 -1.53 -11.56
C PHE A 210 -8.02 -1.00 -10.51
N LEU A 211 -6.75 -0.91 -10.89
CA LEU A 211 -5.68 -0.33 -10.09
C LEU A 211 -5.08 0.87 -10.81
N LEU A 212 -4.78 1.92 -10.06
CA LEU A 212 -3.96 3.03 -10.48
C LEU A 212 -2.50 2.74 -10.17
N ILE A 213 -1.69 2.69 -11.22
CA ILE A 213 -0.27 2.45 -11.12
C ILE A 213 0.43 3.81 -11.13
N PRO A 214 1.15 4.15 -10.06
CA PRO A 214 1.93 5.36 -10.04
C PRO A 214 3.05 5.31 -11.08
N VAL A 215 3.35 6.43 -11.72
CA VAL A 215 4.58 6.52 -12.50
C VAL A 215 5.76 6.74 -11.56
N ALA A 216 6.82 5.95 -11.74
CA ALA A 216 8.08 6.18 -11.06
C ALA A 216 8.70 7.49 -11.58
N LEU A 217 9.14 8.37 -10.68
CA LEU A 217 9.86 9.58 -11.07
C LEU A 217 11.27 9.16 -11.53
N PRO A 218 11.65 9.38 -12.80
CA PRO A 218 12.95 8.97 -13.28
C PRO A 218 14.06 9.75 -12.55
N GLY A 219 14.91 9.03 -11.82
CA GLY A 219 16.11 9.58 -11.17
C GLY A 219 16.05 9.70 -9.65
N GLU A 220 14.90 9.49 -9.03
CA GLU A 220 14.75 9.59 -7.57
C GLU A 220 14.61 8.17 -6.99
N LYS A 221 15.75 7.58 -6.64
CA LYS A 221 15.75 6.36 -5.82
C LYS A 221 15.47 6.80 -4.38
N THR A 222 14.42 6.28 -3.76
CA THR A 222 14.24 6.41 -2.31
C THR A 222 15.50 5.84 -1.64
N GLU A 223 16.10 6.64 -0.77
CA GLU A 223 17.23 6.22 0.06
C GLU A 223 16.88 4.86 0.69
N PRO A 224 17.79 3.88 0.65
CA PRO A 224 17.54 2.58 1.26
C PRO A 224 17.09 2.78 2.70
N PHE A 225 16.09 2.00 3.10
CA PHE A 225 15.76 1.87 4.51
C PHE A 225 17.04 1.49 5.24
N ASP A 226 17.59 2.42 6.02
CA ASP A 226 18.79 2.18 6.78
C ASP A 226 18.38 1.34 7.98
N GLU A 227 18.65 0.04 7.91
CA GLU A 227 18.37 -0.91 8.99
C GLU A 227 19.19 -0.57 10.26
N ALA A 228 20.15 0.36 10.17
CA ALA A 228 20.83 0.95 11.32
C ALA A 228 19.96 1.92 12.13
N ASP A 229 18.92 2.53 11.55
CA ASP A 229 18.02 3.49 12.21
C ASP A 229 16.77 2.84 12.83
N VAL A 230 16.55 1.54 12.61
CA VAL A 230 15.59 0.79 13.41
C VAL A 230 16.20 0.49 14.77
N VAL A 231 15.65 1.13 15.81
CA VAL A 231 15.89 0.75 17.21
C VAL A 231 15.73 -0.76 17.30
N ALA A 232 16.83 -1.44 17.60
CA ALA A 232 16.96 -2.89 17.56
C ALA A 232 15.71 -3.57 18.12
N VAL A 233 14.93 -4.22 17.24
CA VAL A 233 13.90 -5.15 17.68
C VAL A 233 14.65 -6.28 18.36
N THR A 234 14.49 -6.36 19.68
CA THR A 234 15.11 -7.41 20.50
C THR A 234 14.74 -8.77 19.91
N PRO A 235 15.71 -9.63 19.57
CA PRO A 235 15.43 -10.92 18.95
C PRO A 235 14.42 -11.71 19.78
N PRO A 236 13.51 -12.50 19.16
CA PRO A 236 12.63 -13.38 19.90
C PRO A 236 13.49 -14.33 20.76
N GLY A 237 13.40 -14.20 22.09
CA GLY A 237 14.26 -14.94 23.03
C GLY A 237 15.37 -14.13 23.70
N ALA A 238 15.60 -12.87 23.31
CA ALA A 238 16.48 -11.94 24.04
C ALA A 238 15.71 -11.13 25.11
N GLY A 239 14.59 -11.66 25.59
CA GLY A 239 14.01 -11.23 26.85
C GLY A 239 15.01 -11.52 27.97
N MET A 240 15.13 -10.60 28.92
CA MET A 240 15.84 -10.82 30.18
C MET A 240 15.37 -12.17 30.74
N MET A 241 16.27 -13.12 30.97
CA MET A 241 15.94 -14.32 31.74
C MET A 241 15.58 -13.86 33.14
N ILE A 242 14.29 -13.59 33.38
CA ILE A 242 13.81 -13.30 34.72
C ILE A 242 13.96 -14.60 35.49
N ARG A 243 15.01 -14.69 36.31
CA ARG A 243 15.09 -15.71 37.35
C ARG A 243 13.91 -15.45 38.26
N MET A 244 12.86 -16.25 38.14
CA MET A 244 11.75 -16.20 39.08
C MET A 244 12.33 -16.52 40.46
N GLU A 245 12.28 -15.55 41.37
CA GLU A 245 12.61 -15.82 42.76
C GLU A 245 11.56 -16.80 43.35
N PRO A 246 11.93 -17.61 44.34
CA PRO A 246 11.02 -18.58 44.95
C PRO A 246 9.69 -17.97 45.42
N GLU A 247 9.73 -16.72 45.89
CA GLU A 247 8.56 -15.93 46.29
C GLU A 247 7.57 -15.75 45.13
N MET A 248 8.06 -15.38 43.94
CA MET A 248 7.25 -15.20 42.72
C MET A 248 6.59 -16.52 42.27
N ILE A 249 7.29 -17.64 42.42
CA ILE A 249 6.75 -18.97 42.10
C ILE A 249 5.61 -19.30 43.07
N SER A 250 5.80 -19.01 44.36
CA SER A 250 4.77 -19.25 45.38
C SER A 250 3.51 -18.41 45.16
N GLU A 251 3.66 -17.17 44.67
CA GLU A 251 2.57 -16.25 44.41
C GLU A 251 1.77 -16.67 43.15
N ILE A 252 2.47 -17.15 42.12
CA ILE A 252 1.85 -17.75 40.93
C ILE A 252 1.09 -19.03 41.31
N ASP A 253 1.66 -19.90 42.15
CA ASP A 253 0.99 -21.12 42.61
C ASP A 253 -0.21 -20.82 43.52
N ALA A 254 -0.12 -19.79 44.36
CA ALA A 254 -1.25 -19.31 45.15
C ALA A 254 -2.38 -18.80 44.24
N TYR A 255 -2.05 -17.97 43.25
CA TYR A 255 -3.01 -17.47 42.27
C TYR A 255 -3.64 -18.60 41.45
N ARG A 256 -2.84 -19.59 41.04
CA ARG A 256 -3.33 -20.77 40.31
C ARG A 256 -4.28 -21.62 41.17
N ARG A 257 -4.00 -21.79 42.47
CA ARG A 257 -4.95 -22.44 43.39
C ARG A 257 -6.26 -21.67 43.54
N THR A 258 -6.22 -20.33 43.52
CA THR A 258 -7.45 -19.53 43.53
C THR A 258 -8.24 -19.63 42.22
N LEU A 259 -7.56 -19.85 41.08
CA LEU A 259 -8.19 -20.11 39.78
C LEU A 259 -8.71 -21.56 39.65
N ASP A 260 -8.07 -22.53 40.30
CA ASP A 260 -8.56 -23.92 40.39
C ASP A 260 -9.77 -24.08 41.34
N ASP A 261 -10.17 -23.00 42.02
CA ASP A 261 -11.39 -22.87 42.83
C ASP A 261 -12.59 -22.30 42.02
N VAL A 262 -12.44 -22.21 40.70
CA VAL A 262 -13.54 -21.89 39.77
C VAL A 262 -14.55 -23.05 39.80
N PRO A 263 -15.88 -22.77 39.83
CA PRO A 263 -16.96 -23.75 40.09
C PRO A 263 -17.22 -24.77 38.97
N THR A 264 -16.21 -25.14 38.19
CA THR A 264 -16.32 -26.09 37.07
C THR A 264 -16.05 -27.54 37.48
N ARG A 265 -15.74 -27.81 38.75
CA ARG A 265 -15.65 -29.20 39.24
C ARG A 265 -17.04 -29.80 39.53
N PRO A 266 -17.29 -31.06 39.15
CA PRO A 266 -18.55 -31.75 39.43
C PRO A 266 -18.93 -31.76 40.92
N GLU A 267 -17.95 -31.74 41.83
CA GLU A 267 -18.20 -31.76 43.28
C GLU A 267 -18.61 -30.40 43.85
N ALA A 268 -18.05 -29.29 43.34
CA ALA A 268 -18.48 -27.94 43.71
C ALA A 268 -19.92 -27.68 43.23
N MET A 269 -20.25 -28.14 42.01
CA MET A 269 -21.61 -28.07 41.47
C MET A 269 -22.58 -28.94 42.28
N ARG A 270 -22.17 -30.14 42.70
CA ARG A 270 -22.99 -31.02 43.57
C ARG A 270 -23.28 -30.39 44.93
N ARG A 271 -22.30 -29.70 45.53
CA ARG A 271 -22.49 -29.01 46.81
C ARG A 271 -23.45 -27.82 46.67
N ILE A 272 -23.27 -26.99 45.64
CA ILE A 272 -24.19 -25.87 45.35
C ILE A 272 -25.62 -26.38 45.10
N LEU A 273 -25.77 -27.50 44.38
CA LEU A 273 -27.09 -28.09 44.13
C LEU A 273 -27.72 -28.68 45.40
N ALA A 274 -26.92 -29.25 46.29
CA ALA A 274 -27.39 -29.79 47.57
C ALA A 274 -27.86 -28.66 48.49
N ASP A 275 -27.06 -27.60 48.65
CA ASP A 275 -27.42 -26.43 49.46
C ASP A 275 -28.70 -25.74 48.91
N PHE A 276 -28.84 -25.67 47.58
CA PHE A 276 -30.06 -25.14 46.95
C PHE A 276 -31.30 -26.01 47.20
N LEU A 277 -31.16 -27.34 47.15
CA LEU A 277 -32.27 -28.27 47.41
C LEU A 277 -32.67 -28.29 48.89
N GLU A 278 -31.72 -28.09 49.80
CA GLU A 278 -31.97 -27.99 51.24
C GLU A 278 -32.71 -26.69 51.58
N ALA A 279 -32.26 -25.55 51.03
CA ALA A 279 -32.96 -24.27 51.17
C ALA A 279 -34.38 -24.30 50.58
N TRP A 280 -34.58 -24.96 49.43
CA TRP A 280 -35.91 -25.11 48.84
C TRP A 280 -36.84 -26.00 49.66
N ARG A 281 -36.28 -26.95 50.42
CA ARG A 281 -37.06 -27.86 51.28
C ARG A 281 -37.52 -27.17 52.57
N GLU A 282 -36.70 -26.28 53.14
CA GLU A 282 -37.09 -25.47 54.30
C GLU A 282 -38.19 -24.45 53.99
N ASP A 283 -38.32 -24.01 52.72
CA ASP A 283 -39.37 -23.07 52.28
C ASP A 283 -40.74 -23.74 52.02
N ILE A 284 -40.84 -25.07 52.08
CA ILE A 284 -42.05 -25.85 51.74
C ILE A 284 -42.73 -26.48 52.97
N ASP A 285 -42.05 -26.55 54.11
CA ASP A 285 -42.62 -26.95 55.40
C ASP A 285 -43.09 -25.73 56.22
#